data_AF-A0A1F6GG36-F1
#
_entry.id   AF-A0A1F6GG36-F1
#
_cell.length_a   1.000
_cell.length_b   1.000
_cell.length_c   1.000
_cell.angle_alpha   90.00
_cell.angle_beta   90.00
_cell.angle_gamma   90.00
#
_symmetry.space_group_name_H-M   'P 1'
#
loop_
_entity.id
_entity.type
_entity.pdbx_description
1 polymer ?
#
loop_
_entity_poly.entity_id
_entity_poly.type
_entity_poly.pdbx_seq_one_letter_code
_entity_poly.pdbx_strand_id
1 'polypeptide(L)'
;MKQLLPAQQLWFARLCIGAIQADGVVRLSEFEYFSRLASLLSATQEREELVKQVESGEPLSVEIKPPAGLAREILPQIFVELGRICLVDDNLSATETTYLRKISQAFGFSPIYEAQLMDWCLEGLNWRQDRLDLCGLTPHRGRVPVHQLSQSQRIWYAELLISALNQGHPTRMEMSFLQGALGFLEDPAQRARLSRMIDQGERPELGEVPQIKPEFIRLALAEALALLGLSEGGQTAGYLARLVQVTGLPKERVEEISDWLDQGLQWTATGRDLAQCGEFV
;
A
#
# COMPACT_ATOMS: atom_id res chain seq x y z
N MET A 1 1.54 -12.26 10.52
CA MET A 1 1.96 -13.59 10.04
C MET A 1 2.80 -14.28 11.11
N LYS A 2 2.53 -15.56 11.41
CA LYS A 2 3.51 -16.41 12.13
C LYS A 2 4.85 -16.33 11.39
N GLN A 3 5.96 -16.39 12.12
CA GLN A 3 7.29 -16.22 11.53
C GLN A 3 7.54 -17.36 10.53
N LEU A 4 7.42 -17.06 9.24
CA LEU A 4 7.74 -17.99 8.15
C LEU A 4 9.22 -18.37 8.25
N LEU A 5 9.54 -19.63 7.95
CA LEU A 5 10.93 -20.07 7.82
C LEU A 5 11.59 -19.35 6.62
N PRO A 6 12.93 -19.18 6.60
CA PRO A 6 13.60 -18.46 5.51
C PRO A 6 13.22 -18.94 4.10
N ALA A 7 13.14 -20.25 3.88
CA ALA A 7 12.71 -20.81 2.59
C ALA A 7 11.24 -20.48 2.24
N GLN A 8 10.36 -20.39 3.24
CA GLN A 8 8.96 -20.00 3.06
C GLN A 8 8.83 -18.49 2.80
N GLN A 9 9.68 -17.67 3.43
CA GLN A 9 9.77 -16.24 3.17
C GLN A 9 10.23 -15.97 1.73
N LEU A 10 11.27 -16.68 1.27
CA LEU A 10 11.76 -16.60 -0.10
C LEU A 10 10.69 -17.04 -1.11
N TRP A 11 9.99 -18.14 -0.83
CA TRP A 11 8.87 -18.60 -1.65
C TRP A 11 7.75 -17.55 -1.74
N PHE A 12 7.32 -16.98 -0.59
CA PHE A 12 6.32 -15.92 -0.57
C PHE A 12 6.77 -14.68 -1.34
N ALA A 13 8.04 -14.27 -1.19
CA ALA A 13 8.60 -13.16 -1.96
C ALA A 13 8.53 -13.42 -3.47
N ARG A 14 8.80 -14.65 -3.93
CA ARG A 14 8.66 -15.03 -5.35
C ARG A 14 7.21 -14.98 -5.83
N LEU A 15 6.24 -15.34 -4.99
CA LEU A 15 4.81 -15.14 -5.32
C LEU A 15 4.48 -13.65 -5.50
N CYS A 16 5.03 -12.78 -4.64
CA CYS A 16 4.84 -11.34 -4.75
C CYS A 16 5.41 -10.81 -6.07
N ILE A 17 6.61 -11.26 -6.47
CA ILE A 17 7.19 -10.93 -7.78
C ILE A 17 6.28 -11.40 -8.91
N GLY A 18 5.78 -12.64 -8.83
CA GLY A 18 4.87 -13.18 -9.84
C GLY A 18 3.57 -12.39 -9.98
N ALA A 19 3.04 -11.87 -8.87
CA ALA A 19 1.87 -10.98 -8.89
C ALA A 19 2.18 -9.67 -9.61
N ILE A 20 3.28 -9.02 -9.26
CA ILE A 20 3.72 -7.73 -9.84
C ILE A 20 4.09 -7.84 -11.32
N GLN A 21 4.65 -8.97 -11.74
CA GLN A 21 5.05 -9.20 -13.13
C GLN A 21 3.92 -9.78 -13.98
N ALA A 22 2.75 -10.09 -13.41
CA ALA A 22 1.71 -10.83 -14.10
C ALA A 22 1.22 -10.11 -15.36
N ASP A 23 1.14 -8.78 -15.34
CA ASP A 23 0.71 -7.94 -16.46
C ASP A 23 1.86 -7.54 -17.41
N GLY A 24 3.10 -7.92 -17.09
CA GLY A 24 4.30 -7.62 -17.86
C GLY A 24 4.82 -6.19 -17.70
N VAL A 25 4.26 -5.38 -16.80
CA VAL A 25 4.65 -3.99 -16.57
C VAL A 25 4.86 -3.73 -15.08
N VAL A 26 6.11 -3.83 -14.63
CA VAL A 26 6.46 -3.48 -13.25
C VAL A 26 6.41 -1.96 -13.06
N ARG A 27 5.45 -1.47 -12.29
CA ARG A 27 5.36 -0.06 -11.91
C ARG A 27 6.24 0.24 -10.70
N LEU A 28 6.68 1.49 -10.58
CA LEU A 28 7.50 1.94 -9.45
C LEU A 28 6.81 1.69 -8.10
N SER A 29 5.48 1.83 -8.03
CA SER A 29 4.70 1.57 -6.83
C SER A 29 4.74 0.12 -6.36
N GLU A 30 4.70 -0.80 -7.31
CA GLU A 30 4.79 -2.23 -7.05
C GLU A 30 6.21 -2.63 -6.67
N PHE A 31 7.22 -2.08 -7.35
CA PHE A 31 8.62 -2.26 -7.02
C PHE A 31 8.95 -1.76 -5.60
N GLU A 32 8.41 -0.61 -5.19
CA GLU A 32 8.59 -0.08 -3.83
C GLU A 32 7.86 -0.94 -2.79
N TYR A 33 6.67 -1.45 -3.11
CA TYR A 33 5.97 -2.40 -2.24
C TYR A 33 6.78 -3.69 -2.08
N PHE A 34 7.28 -4.24 -3.19
CA PHE A 34 8.14 -5.40 -3.19
C PHE A 34 9.43 -5.18 -2.41
N SER A 35 10.15 -4.09 -2.66
CA SER A 35 11.40 -3.75 -1.97
C SER A 35 11.21 -3.67 -0.45
N ARG A 36 10.04 -3.20 -0.01
CA ARG A 36 9.65 -3.20 1.40
C ARG A 36 9.41 -4.61 1.93
N LEU A 37 8.66 -5.45 1.21
CA LEU A 37 8.48 -6.85 1.60
C LEU A 37 9.80 -7.64 1.63
N ALA A 38 10.65 -7.45 0.63
CA ALA A 38 11.96 -8.08 0.52
C ALA A 38 12.91 -7.64 1.65
N SER A 39 12.72 -6.45 2.22
CA SER A 39 13.49 -5.99 3.40
C SER A 39 13.17 -6.77 4.69
N LEU A 40 12.08 -7.54 4.70
CA LEU A 40 11.71 -8.43 5.81
C LEU A 40 12.43 -9.79 5.72
N LEU A 41 13.05 -10.10 4.57
CA LEU A 41 13.86 -11.30 4.40
C LEU A 41 15.14 -11.22 5.23
N SER A 42 15.50 -12.33 5.85
CA SER A 42 16.64 -12.38 6.78
C SER A 42 18.01 -12.39 6.08
N ALA A 43 18.06 -12.83 4.81
CA ALA A 43 19.30 -13.03 4.06
C ALA A 43 19.53 -11.92 3.02
N THR A 44 20.65 -11.21 3.13
CA THR A 44 21.02 -10.09 2.25
C THR A 44 21.21 -10.52 0.79
N GLN A 45 21.80 -11.69 0.54
CA GLN A 45 22.09 -12.17 -0.81
C GLN A 45 20.81 -12.54 -1.58
N GLU A 46 19.89 -13.26 -0.95
CA GLU A 46 18.60 -13.62 -1.57
C GLU A 46 17.78 -12.37 -1.89
N ARG A 47 17.85 -11.35 -1.04
CA ARG A 47 17.21 -10.06 -1.29
C ARG A 47 17.78 -9.37 -2.53
N GLU A 48 19.10 -9.34 -2.69
CA GLU A 48 19.74 -8.75 -3.87
C GLU A 48 19.36 -9.49 -5.16
N GLU A 49 19.29 -10.82 -5.11
CA GLU A 49 18.86 -11.65 -6.26
C GLU A 49 17.41 -11.36 -6.65
N LEU A 50 16.51 -11.26 -5.67
CA LEU A 50 15.11 -10.94 -5.92
C LEU A 50 14.93 -9.53 -6.48
N VAL A 51 15.66 -8.53 -5.98
CA VAL A 51 15.61 -7.17 -6.51
C VAL A 51 16.07 -7.16 -7.98
N LYS A 52 17.19 -7.82 -8.29
CA LYS A 52 17.67 -7.96 -9.68
C LYS A 52 16.65 -8.65 -10.58
N GLN A 53 15.91 -9.63 -10.06
CA GLN A 53 14.85 -10.33 -10.80
C GLN A 53 13.65 -9.44 -11.11
N VAL A 54 13.27 -8.55 -10.19
CA VAL A 54 12.21 -7.58 -10.49
C VAL A 54 12.71 -6.54 -11.50
N GLU A 55 13.95 -6.07 -11.36
CA GLU A 55 14.58 -5.10 -12.27
C GLU A 55 14.76 -5.63 -13.69
N SER A 56 15.00 -6.94 -13.86
CA SER A 56 15.16 -7.53 -15.20
C SER A 56 13.86 -7.55 -16.00
N GLY A 57 12.70 -7.53 -15.32
CA GLY A 57 11.38 -7.66 -15.94
C GLY A 57 11.15 -9.00 -16.64
N GLU A 58 12.06 -9.96 -16.45
CA GLU A 58 11.93 -11.28 -17.06
C GLU A 58 10.80 -12.06 -16.37
N PRO A 59 9.91 -12.74 -17.13
CA PRO A 59 8.83 -13.51 -16.56
C PRO A 59 9.38 -14.60 -15.65
N LEU A 60 9.10 -14.51 -14.34
CA LEU A 60 9.56 -15.52 -13.40
C LEU A 60 8.70 -16.79 -13.53
N SER A 61 9.34 -17.94 -13.72
CA SER A 61 8.70 -19.23 -13.46
C SER A 61 8.59 -19.42 -11.95
N VAL A 62 7.51 -18.90 -11.37
CA VAL A 62 7.25 -19.02 -9.93
C VAL A 62 6.69 -20.41 -9.62
N GLU A 63 7.33 -21.13 -8.71
CA GLU A 63 6.74 -22.33 -8.13
C GLU A 63 5.59 -21.93 -7.19
N ILE A 64 4.35 -22.04 -7.70
CA ILE A 64 3.15 -21.63 -6.95
C ILE A 64 2.81 -22.60 -5.81
N LYS A 65 3.27 -23.85 -5.90
CA LYS A 65 2.96 -24.88 -4.90
C LYS A 65 3.56 -24.52 -3.54
N PRO A 66 2.78 -24.62 -2.44
CA PRO A 66 3.29 -24.41 -1.10
C PRO A 66 4.49 -25.34 -0.78
N PRO A 67 5.57 -24.81 -0.17
CA PRO A 67 6.69 -25.63 0.26
C PRO A 67 6.28 -26.57 1.40
N ALA A 68 6.99 -27.70 1.52
CA ALA A 68 6.74 -28.68 2.56
C ALA A 68 6.82 -28.06 3.97
N GLY A 69 5.93 -28.48 4.86
CA GLY A 69 5.88 -27.99 6.24
C GLY A 69 5.26 -26.59 6.41
N LEU A 70 4.77 -25.95 5.34
CA LEU A 70 3.95 -24.76 5.48
C LEU A 70 2.56 -25.15 6.01
N ALA A 71 2.16 -24.52 7.12
CA ALA A 71 0.84 -24.73 7.71
C ALA A 71 -0.26 -24.22 6.77
N ARG A 72 -1.26 -25.05 6.48
CA ARG A 72 -2.33 -24.75 5.51
C ARG A 72 -3.11 -23.49 5.91
N GLU A 73 -3.22 -23.24 7.21
CA GLU A 73 -3.93 -22.09 7.82
C GLU A 73 -3.27 -20.74 7.51
N ILE A 74 -2.02 -20.72 7.01
CA ILE A 74 -1.33 -19.49 6.62
C ILE A 74 -1.64 -19.10 5.17
N LEU A 75 -2.07 -20.06 4.34
CA LEU A 75 -2.33 -19.82 2.91
C LEU A 75 -3.37 -18.72 2.63
N PRO A 76 -4.49 -18.62 3.39
CA PRO A 76 -5.43 -17.51 3.25
C PRO A 76 -4.79 -16.13 3.51
N GLN A 77 -3.95 -16.02 4.54
CA GLN A 77 -3.22 -14.78 4.83
C GLN A 77 -2.30 -14.39 3.68
N ILE A 78 -1.60 -15.37 3.11
CA ILE A 78 -0.72 -15.14 1.96
C ILE A 78 -1.52 -14.66 0.75
N PHE A 79 -2.68 -15.27 0.49
CA PHE A 79 -3.54 -14.84 -0.62
C PHE A 79 -4.02 -13.40 -0.46
N VAL A 80 -4.49 -13.03 0.73
CA VAL A 80 -4.95 -11.65 1.02
C VAL A 80 -3.82 -10.64 0.81
N GLU A 81 -2.60 -10.96 1.22
CA GLU A 81 -1.44 -10.10 0.94
C GLU A 81 -1.12 -10.00 -0.55
N LEU A 82 -1.25 -11.09 -1.33
CA LEU A 82 -1.09 -11.05 -2.78
C LEU A 82 -2.19 -10.21 -3.46
N GLY A 83 -3.43 -10.29 -2.97
CA GLY A 83 -4.51 -9.42 -3.44
C GLY A 83 -4.21 -7.94 -3.18
N ARG A 84 -3.71 -7.60 -1.99
CA ARG A 84 -3.27 -6.22 -1.68
C ARG A 84 -2.18 -5.72 -2.62
N ILE A 85 -1.22 -6.58 -2.98
CA ILE A 85 -0.14 -6.25 -3.91
C ILE A 85 -0.70 -5.90 -5.28
N CYS A 86 -1.57 -6.73 -5.83
CA CYS A 86 -2.19 -6.49 -7.14
C CYS A 86 -3.04 -5.22 -7.18
N LEU A 87 -3.48 -4.69 -6.04
CA LEU A 87 -4.29 -3.47 -5.98
C LEU A 87 -3.46 -2.19 -5.80
N VAL A 88 -2.12 -2.29 -5.65
CA VAL A 88 -1.25 -1.15 -5.32
C VAL A 88 -1.29 -0.06 -6.39
N ASP A 89 -1.47 -0.43 -7.65
CA ASP A 89 -1.45 0.47 -8.80
C ASP A 89 -2.85 0.98 -9.21
N ASP A 90 -3.86 0.72 -8.38
CA ASP A 90 -5.28 1.04 -8.58
C ASP A 90 -5.89 0.40 -9.85
N ASN A 91 -5.34 -0.75 -10.25
CA ASN A 91 -5.83 -1.59 -11.34
C ASN A 91 -5.89 -3.07 -10.89
N LEU A 92 -6.66 -3.91 -11.58
CA LEU A 92 -6.58 -5.36 -11.44
C LEU A 92 -6.76 -5.98 -12.82
N SER A 93 -5.64 -6.29 -13.45
CA SER A 93 -5.62 -6.80 -14.81
C SER A 93 -6.22 -8.22 -14.92
N ALA A 94 -6.61 -8.61 -16.13
CA ALA A 94 -7.06 -9.98 -16.40
C ALA A 94 -5.94 -11.01 -16.13
N THR A 95 -4.68 -10.61 -16.31
CA THR A 95 -3.49 -11.43 -16.06
C THR A 95 -3.23 -11.62 -14.57
N GLU A 96 -3.31 -10.57 -13.75
CA GLU A 96 -3.23 -10.68 -12.28
C GLU A 96 -4.39 -11.49 -11.72
N THR A 97 -5.60 -11.25 -12.22
CA THR A 97 -6.78 -12.06 -11.88
C THR A 97 -6.53 -13.55 -12.18
N THR A 98 -5.98 -13.85 -13.36
CA THR A 98 -5.64 -15.24 -13.73
C THR A 98 -4.55 -15.81 -12.83
N TYR A 99 -3.58 -15.00 -12.42
CA TYR A 99 -2.51 -15.38 -11.51
C TYR A 99 -3.05 -15.71 -10.11
N LEU A 100 -3.89 -14.86 -9.54
CA LEU A 100 -4.55 -15.08 -8.25
C LEU A 100 -5.39 -16.36 -8.27
N ARG A 101 -6.17 -16.62 -9.34
CA ARG A 101 -6.93 -17.88 -9.47
C ARG A 101 -6.03 -19.11 -9.52
N LYS A 102 -4.89 -19.05 -10.22
CA LYS A 102 -3.91 -20.15 -10.22
C LYS A 102 -3.34 -20.41 -8.82
N ILE A 103 -3.09 -19.37 -8.03
CA ILE A 103 -2.66 -19.49 -6.64
C ILE A 103 -3.76 -20.14 -5.79
N SER A 104 -5.01 -19.66 -5.89
CA SER A 104 -6.16 -20.24 -5.20
C SER A 104 -6.26 -21.75 -5.43
N GLN A 105 -6.19 -22.17 -6.69
CA GLN A 105 -6.22 -23.57 -7.08
C GLN A 105 -5.04 -24.36 -6.52
N ALA A 106 -3.84 -23.81 -6.56
CA ALA A 106 -2.64 -24.45 -6.01
C ALA A 106 -2.67 -24.55 -4.47
N PHE A 107 -3.35 -23.63 -3.79
CA PHE A 107 -3.58 -23.67 -2.34
C PHE A 107 -4.72 -24.63 -1.96
N GLY A 108 -5.49 -25.10 -2.94
CA GLY A 108 -6.59 -26.02 -2.76
C GLY A 108 -7.78 -25.37 -2.06
N PHE A 109 -8.05 -24.10 -2.34
CA PHE A 109 -9.23 -23.40 -1.85
C PHE A 109 -10.52 -23.93 -2.50
N SER A 110 -11.63 -23.89 -1.75
CA SER A 110 -12.94 -24.23 -2.31
C SER A 110 -13.33 -23.20 -3.39
N PRO A 111 -14.11 -23.58 -4.42
CA PRO A 111 -14.57 -22.62 -5.44
C PRO A 111 -15.39 -21.45 -4.86
N ILE A 112 -16.12 -21.69 -3.77
CA ILE A 112 -16.91 -20.66 -3.08
C ILE A 112 -15.98 -19.66 -2.41
N TYR A 113 -14.96 -20.15 -1.71
CA TYR A 113 -13.99 -19.31 -1.03
C TYR A 113 -13.08 -18.55 -2.00
N GLU A 114 -12.71 -19.16 -3.13
CA GLU A 114 -12.05 -18.45 -4.23
C GLU A 114 -12.90 -17.27 -4.73
N ALA A 115 -14.20 -17.48 -4.94
CA ALA A 115 -15.10 -16.42 -5.39
C ALA A 115 -15.16 -15.27 -4.38
N GLN A 116 -15.28 -15.57 -3.08
CA GLN A 116 -15.27 -14.57 -2.01
C GLN A 116 -13.97 -13.76 -1.98
N LEU A 117 -12.82 -14.40 -2.14
CA LEU A 117 -11.53 -13.73 -2.20
C LEU A 117 -11.41 -12.81 -3.43
N MET A 118 -11.93 -13.24 -4.57
CA MET A 118 -11.92 -12.43 -5.79
C MET A 118 -12.88 -11.24 -5.70
N ASP A 119 -14.07 -11.42 -5.12
CA ASP A 119 -15.03 -10.35 -4.87
C ASP A 119 -14.43 -9.32 -3.91
N TRP A 120 -13.76 -9.76 -2.84
CA TRP A 120 -13.03 -8.88 -1.92
C TRP A 120 -11.93 -8.06 -2.63
N CYS A 121 -11.20 -8.64 -3.60
CA CYS A 121 -10.25 -7.88 -4.41
C CYS A 121 -10.93 -6.80 -5.26
N LEU A 122 -12.09 -7.12 -5.87
CA LEU A 122 -12.85 -6.18 -6.69
C LEU A 122 -13.45 -5.03 -5.85
N GLU A 123 -13.98 -5.35 -4.68
CA GLU A 123 -14.44 -4.34 -3.71
C GLU A 123 -13.30 -3.39 -3.32
N GLY A 124 -12.11 -3.95 -3.05
CA GLY A 124 -10.91 -3.16 -2.75
C GLY A 124 -10.47 -2.26 -3.90
N LEU A 125 -10.55 -2.75 -5.14
CA LEU A 125 -10.25 -1.95 -6.32
C LEU A 125 -11.21 -0.76 -6.45
N ASN A 126 -12.51 -1.01 -6.38
CA ASN A 126 -13.53 0.03 -6.50
C ASN A 126 -13.36 1.08 -5.42
N TRP A 127 -13.22 0.65 -4.16
CA TRP A 127 -12.94 1.53 -3.03
C TRP A 127 -11.71 2.41 -3.30
N ARG A 128 -10.59 1.85 -3.75
CA ARG A 128 -9.39 2.64 -4.05
C ARG A 128 -9.58 3.63 -5.18
N GLN A 129 -10.39 3.30 -6.18
CA GLN A 129 -10.70 4.18 -7.31
C GLN A 129 -11.62 5.34 -6.89
N ASP A 130 -12.61 5.11 -6.01
CA ASP A 130 -13.51 6.15 -5.49
C ASP A 130 -12.75 7.31 -4.82
N ARG A 131 -11.58 7.03 -4.24
CA ARG A 131 -10.66 8.04 -3.69
C ARG A 131 -10.26 9.10 -4.72
N LEU A 132 -10.06 8.70 -5.97
CA LEU A 132 -9.68 9.62 -7.04
C LEU A 132 -10.82 10.59 -7.34
N ASP A 133 -12.05 10.08 -7.36
CA ASP A 133 -13.25 10.89 -7.58
C ASP A 133 -13.48 11.88 -6.43
N LEU A 134 -13.28 11.46 -5.17
CA LEU A 134 -13.30 12.34 -4.00
C LEU A 134 -12.30 13.50 -4.12
N CYS A 135 -11.14 13.23 -4.72
CA CYS A 135 -10.11 14.23 -4.96
C CYS A 135 -10.31 15.01 -6.28
N GLY A 136 -11.35 14.71 -7.06
CA GLY A 136 -11.58 15.32 -8.37
C GLY A 136 -10.44 15.03 -9.36
N LEU A 137 -9.92 13.80 -9.34
CA LEU A 137 -8.88 13.28 -10.20
C LEU A 137 -9.48 12.24 -11.16
N THR A 138 -8.99 12.21 -12.39
CA THR A 138 -9.33 11.13 -13.32
C THR A 138 -8.52 9.87 -13.01
N PRO A 139 -9.09 8.67 -13.24
CA PRO A 139 -8.32 7.42 -13.28
C PRO A 139 -7.09 7.61 -14.18
N HIS A 140 -5.95 7.03 -13.78
CA HIS A 140 -4.63 7.16 -14.44
C HIS A 140 -3.81 8.43 -14.15
N ARG A 141 -4.20 9.29 -13.21
CA ARG A 141 -3.27 10.34 -12.76
C ARG A 141 -2.23 9.77 -11.80
N GLY A 142 -0.98 9.82 -12.25
CA GLY A 142 0.19 9.35 -11.51
C GLY A 142 0.46 10.13 -10.22
N ARG A 143 1.53 9.73 -9.53
CA ARG A 143 1.98 10.27 -8.24
C ARG A 143 2.25 11.76 -8.26
N VAL A 144 2.31 12.36 -7.07
CA VAL A 144 2.80 13.73 -6.90
C VAL A 144 4.18 13.87 -7.56
N PRO A 145 4.38 14.79 -8.52
CA PRO A 145 5.66 14.93 -9.22
C PRO A 145 6.64 15.72 -8.33
N VAL A 146 7.19 15.05 -7.31
CA VAL A 146 8.06 15.64 -6.28
C VAL A 146 9.25 16.43 -6.85
N HIS A 147 9.78 16.01 -8.00
CA HIS A 147 10.86 16.71 -8.70
C HIS A 147 10.48 18.11 -9.20
N GLN A 148 9.19 18.36 -9.44
CA GLN A 148 8.66 19.68 -9.84
C GLN A 148 8.31 20.57 -8.65
N LEU A 149 8.37 20.02 -7.43
CA LEU A 149 8.10 20.76 -6.22
C LEU A 149 9.34 21.54 -5.77
N SER A 150 9.12 22.77 -5.31
CA SER A 150 10.13 23.54 -4.58
C SER A 150 10.39 22.91 -3.20
N GLN A 151 11.49 23.30 -2.55
CA GLN A 151 11.84 22.75 -1.24
C GLN A 151 10.74 22.97 -0.18
N SER A 152 10.07 24.14 -0.16
CA SER A 152 8.97 24.40 0.77
C SER A 152 7.75 23.51 0.49
N GLN A 153 7.46 23.25 -0.78
CA GLN A 153 6.37 22.36 -1.20
C GLN A 153 6.67 20.89 -0.87
N ARG A 154 7.94 20.46 -1.03
CA ARG A 154 8.38 19.12 -0.62
C ARG A 154 8.28 18.92 0.88
N ILE A 155 8.66 19.93 1.69
CA ILE A 155 8.51 19.89 3.16
C ILE A 155 7.03 19.72 3.53
N TRP A 156 6.15 20.56 2.99
CA TRP A 156 4.71 20.45 3.24
C TRP A 156 4.16 19.08 2.84
N TYR A 157 4.60 18.56 1.69
CA TYR A 157 4.20 17.24 1.23
C TYR A 157 4.66 16.11 2.16
N ALA A 158 5.91 16.17 2.63
CA ALA A 158 6.42 15.21 3.61
C ALA A 158 5.65 15.29 4.94
N GLU A 159 5.35 16.50 5.43
CA GLU A 159 4.53 16.72 6.63
C GLU A 159 3.13 16.11 6.47
N LEU A 160 2.52 16.27 5.30
CA LEU A 160 1.22 15.67 4.97
C LEU A 160 1.26 14.14 5.08
N LEU A 161 2.24 13.48 4.44
CA LEU A 161 2.38 12.03 4.48
C LEU A 161 2.67 11.51 5.89
N ILE A 162 3.55 12.19 6.62
CA ILE A 162 3.85 11.85 8.03
C ILE A 162 2.60 12.00 8.88
N SER A 163 1.86 13.10 8.74
CA SER A 163 0.64 13.30 9.53
C SER A 163 -0.45 12.29 9.20
N ALA A 164 -0.51 11.80 7.95
CA ALA A 164 -1.43 10.73 7.55
C ALA A 164 -1.07 9.39 8.21
N LEU A 165 0.20 9.00 8.19
CA LEU A 165 0.67 7.71 8.70
C LEU A 165 0.87 7.66 10.22
N ASN A 166 1.22 8.77 10.85
CA ASN A 166 1.60 8.79 12.27
C ASN A 166 0.37 8.84 13.19
N GLN A 167 -0.57 7.91 13.00
CA GLN A 167 -1.75 7.76 13.86
C GLN A 167 -1.46 7.01 15.17
N GLY A 168 -0.21 6.59 15.38
CA GLY A 168 0.25 5.78 16.51
C GLY A 168 1.72 5.41 16.30
N HIS A 169 2.08 4.15 16.55
CA HIS A 169 3.40 3.65 16.17
C HIS A 169 3.39 3.13 14.73
N PRO A 170 4.05 3.80 13.77
CA PRO A 170 4.15 3.32 12.41
C PRO A 170 4.80 1.93 12.38
N THR A 171 4.23 1.03 11.59
CA THR A 171 4.80 -0.27 11.27
C THR A 171 6.17 -0.11 10.60
N ARG A 172 6.98 -1.17 10.60
CA ARG A 172 8.28 -1.17 9.90
C ARG A 172 8.15 -0.80 8.42
N MET A 173 7.04 -1.17 7.77
CA MET A 173 6.77 -0.83 6.38
C MET A 173 6.45 0.66 6.19
N GLU A 174 5.64 1.23 7.09
CA GLU A 174 5.32 2.66 7.08
C GLU A 174 6.54 3.52 7.39
N MET A 175 7.38 3.08 8.35
CA MET A 175 8.66 3.72 8.65
C MET A 175 9.57 3.80 7.43
N SER A 176 9.72 2.70 6.69
CA SER A 176 10.54 2.68 5.47
C SER A 176 9.98 3.61 4.39
N PHE A 177 8.65 3.69 4.26
CA PHE A 177 8.00 4.60 3.31
C PHE A 177 8.24 6.07 3.69
N LEU A 178 8.03 6.42 4.97
CA LEU A 178 8.26 7.76 5.48
C LEU A 178 9.72 8.19 5.33
N GLN A 179 10.67 7.30 5.62
CA GLN A 179 12.10 7.55 5.38
C GLN A 179 12.42 7.77 3.89
N GLY A 180 11.75 7.04 2.99
CA GLY A 180 11.83 7.28 1.54
C GLY A 180 11.33 8.68 1.16
N ALA A 181 10.21 9.12 1.74
CA ALA A 181 9.70 10.48 1.54
C ALA A 181 10.68 11.56 2.07
N LEU A 182 11.41 11.29 3.13
CA LEU A 182 12.45 12.22 3.59
C LEU A 182 13.64 12.35 2.61
N GLY A 183 13.84 11.36 1.74
CA GLY A 183 14.94 11.32 0.78
C GLY A 183 14.92 12.45 -0.25
N PHE A 184 13.74 12.99 -0.58
CA PHE A 184 13.60 14.07 -1.55
C PHE A 184 13.82 15.48 -0.96
N LEU A 185 13.99 15.59 0.36
CA LEU A 185 14.23 16.86 1.03
C LEU A 185 15.70 17.25 0.90
N GLU A 186 15.98 18.44 0.40
CA GLU A 186 17.36 18.92 0.23
C GLU A 186 17.95 19.44 1.55
N ASP A 187 17.13 20.03 2.42
CA ASP A 187 17.55 20.59 3.70
C ASP A 187 17.78 19.48 4.76
N PRO A 188 19.04 19.27 5.22
CA PRO A 188 19.35 18.26 6.23
C PRO A 188 18.70 18.53 7.59
N ALA A 189 18.50 19.80 7.95
CA ALA A 189 17.89 20.17 9.23
C ALA A 189 16.40 19.79 9.25
N GLN A 190 15.70 20.05 8.14
CA GLN A 190 14.29 19.65 7.99
C GLN A 190 14.15 18.13 7.93
N ARG A 191 15.04 17.45 7.23
CA ARG A 191 15.10 15.98 7.20
C ARG A 191 15.28 15.40 8.61
N ALA A 192 16.24 15.93 9.38
CA ALA A 192 16.50 15.49 10.75
C ALA A 192 15.31 15.79 11.69
N ARG A 193 14.65 16.94 11.51
CA ARG A 193 13.44 17.31 12.27
C ARG A 193 12.33 16.29 12.03
N LEU A 194 11.98 16.05 10.77
CA LEU A 194 10.88 15.14 10.41
C LEU A 194 11.21 13.68 10.77
N SER A 195 12.47 13.25 10.61
CA SER A 195 12.91 11.92 11.06
C SER A 195 12.68 11.73 12.56
N ARG A 196 13.03 12.72 13.38
CA ARG A 196 12.82 12.68 14.82
C ARG A 196 11.33 12.56 15.17
N MET A 197 10.47 13.31 14.47
CA MET A 197 9.03 13.25 14.69
C MET A 197 8.46 11.86 14.38
N ILE A 198 8.92 11.24 13.28
CA ILE A 198 8.57 9.87 12.92
C ILE A 198 9.00 8.91 14.04
N ASP A 199 10.25 8.99 14.50
CA ASP A 199 10.80 8.12 15.55
C ASP A 199 10.05 8.29 16.89
N GLN A 200 9.55 9.50 17.18
CA GLN A 200 8.81 9.83 18.40
C GLN A 200 7.31 9.58 18.32
N GLY A 201 6.77 9.22 17.14
CA GLY A 201 5.32 9.11 16.95
C GLY A 201 4.59 10.47 16.96
N GLU A 202 5.31 11.57 16.71
CA GLU A 202 4.77 12.92 16.69
C GLU A 202 4.16 13.29 15.33
N ARG A 203 2.99 13.93 15.35
CA ARG A 203 2.35 14.43 14.12
C ARG A 203 2.80 15.86 13.83
N PRO A 204 3.27 16.17 12.61
CA PRO A 204 3.52 17.54 12.22
C PRO A 204 2.20 18.31 12.16
N GLU A 205 2.22 19.54 12.64
CA GLU A 205 1.12 20.46 12.44
C GLU A 205 1.11 20.88 10.96
N LEU A 206 0.06 20.50 10.24
CA LEU A 206 -0.10 20.91 8.85
C LEU A 206 -0.29 22.43 8.79
N GLY A 207 0.73 23.11 8.27
CA GLY A 207 0.70 24.54 7.99
C GLY A 207 -0.09 24.88 6.73
N GLU A 208 -0.09 26.17 6.36
CA GLU A 208 -0.71 26.62 5.11
C GLU A 208 -0.06 25.96 3.89
N VAL A 209 -0.88 25.65 2.88
CA VAL A 209 -0.37 25.07 1.64
C VAL A 209 0.48 26.13 0.93
N PRO A 210 1.74 25.84 0.59
CA PRO A 210 2.54 26.74 -0.22
C PRO A 210 1.91 26.89 -1.62
N GLN A 211 2.42 27.79 -2.46
CA GLN A 211 1.88 28.00 -3.82
C GLN A 211 2.09 26.77 -4.72
N ILE A 212 1.29 25.72 -4.54
CA ILE A 212 1.30 24.45 -5.25
C ILE A 212 0.16 24.49 -6.28
N LYS A 213 0.38 23.88 -7.45
CA LYS A 213 -0.69 23.73 -8.45
C LYS A 213 -1.85 22.91 -7.87
N PRO A 214 -3.12 23.31 -8.08
CA PRO A 214 -4.27 22.60 -7.52
C PRO A 214 -4.28 21.09 -7.83
N GLU A 215 -3.81 20.67 -9.00
CA GLU A 215 -3.71 19.24 -9.32
C GLU A 215 -2.74 18.47 -8.40
N PHE A 216 -1.65 19.08 -7.95
CA PHE A 216 -0.67 18.43 -7.06
C PHE A 216 -1.19 18.36 -5.63
N ILE A 217 -2.00 19.34 -5.19
CA ILE A 217 -2.67 19.29 -3.89
C ILE A 217 -3.65 18.11 -3.86
N ARG A 218 -4.44 17.93 -4.93
CA ARG A 218 -5.37 16.80 -5.06
C ARG A 218 -4.66 15.45 -5.09
N LEU A 219 -3.52 15.35 -5.79
CA LEU A 219 -2.70 14.15 -5.77
C LEU A 219 -2.12 13.86 -4.38
N ALA A 220 -1.58 14.88 -3.72
CA ALA A 220 -1.02 14.75 -2.38
C ALA A 220 -2.08 14.32 -1.36
N LEU A 221 -3.29 14.87 -1.49
CA LEU A 221 -4.45 14.45 -0.72
C LEU A 221 -4.83 13.00 -1.01
N ALA A 222 -4.92 12.59 -2.28
CA ALA A 222 -5.24 11.22 -2.64
C ALA A 222 -4.21 10.23 -2.05
N GLU A 223 -2.92 10.55 -2.11
CA GLU A 223 -1.88 9.73 -1.47
C GLU A 223 -2.03 9.71 0.06
N ALA A 224 -2.32 10.84 0.70
CA ALA A 224 -2.57 10.90 2.14
C ALA A 224 -3.80 10.07 2.56
N LEU A 225 -4.90 10.13 1.81
CA LEU A 225 -6.10 9.33 2.04
C LEU A 225 -5.83 7.83 1.85
N ALA A 226 -5.05 7.46 0.83
CA ALA A 226 -4.65 6.08 0.61
C ALA A 226 -3.89 5.49 1.81
N LEU A 227 -3.04 6.28 2.44
CA LEU A 227 -2.30 5.88 3.64
C LEU A 227 -3.23 5.77 4.86
N LEU A 228 -4.16 6.71 5.01
CA LEU A 228 -5.13 6.71 6.10
C LEU A 228 -6.09 5.51 6.03
N GLY A 229 -6.60 5.19 4.85
CA GLY A 229 -7.54 4.09 4.64
C GLY A 229 -6.96 2.70 4.92
N LEU A 230 -5.63 2.59 5.03
CA LEU A 230 -4.93 1.36 5.40
C LEU A 230 -4.56 1.31 6.89
N SER A 231 -4.65 2.43 7.61
CA SER A 231 -4.25 2.49 9.01
C SER A 231 -5.35 1.96 9.93
N GLU A 232 -5.03 0.96 10.75
CA GLU A 232 -5.98 0.36 11.71
C GLU A 232 -6.25 1.26 12.94
N GLY A 233 -5.59 2.43 13.01
CA GLY A 233 -5.80 3.46 14.02
C GLY A 233 -6.97 4.35 13.63
N GLY A 234 -8.13 4.12 14.24
CA GLY A 234 -9.34 4.91 14.03
C GLY A 234 -9.06 6.42 14.02
N GLN A 235 -9.64 7.11 13.05
CA GLN A 235 -9.39 8.52 12.88
C GLN A 235 -10.02 9.36 13.98
N THR A 236 -9.34 10.44 14.34
CA THR A 236 -9.99 11.57 14.99
C THR A 236 -10.56 12.46 13.89
N ALA A 237 -11.89 12.66 13.87
CA ALA A 237 -12.57 13.58 12.94
C ALA A 237 -11.90 14.97 12.84
N GLY A 238 -11.17 15.39 13.89
CA GLY A 238 -10.35 16.59 13.90
C GLY A 238 -9.20 16.60 12.87
N TYR A 239 -8.60 15.45 12.54
CA TYR A 239 -7.56 15.38 11.50
C TYR A 239 -8.13 15.61 10.11
N LEU A 240 -9.26 14.98 9.76
CA LEU A 240 -9.94 15.22 8.48
C LEU A 240 -10.36 16.68 8.34
N ALA A 241 -10.93 17.26 9.39
CA ALA A 241 -11.31 18.67 9.38
C ALA A 241 -10.10 19.58 9.08
N ARG A 242 -8.94 19.29 9.68
CA ARG A 242 -7.69 20.03 9.41
C ARG A 242 -7.15 19.76 8.02
N LEU A 243 -7.19 18.51 7.54
CA LEU A 243 -6.76 18.13 6.20
C LEU A 243 -7.58 18.87 5.12
N VAL A 244 -8.90 18.91 5.27
CA VAL A 244 -9.82 19.66 4.39
C VAL A 244 -9.54 21.15 4.47
N GLN A 245 -9.36 21.70 5.67
CA GLN A 245 -9.05 23.12 5.85
C GLN A 245 -7.75 23.51 5.13
N VAL A 246 -6.68 22.73 5.32
CA VAL A 246 -5.37 23.02 4.73
C VAL A 246 -5.44 22.84 3.21
N THR A 247 -5.95 21.72 2.71
CA THR A 247 -5.98 21.43 1.27
C THR A 247 -6.98 22.25 0.46
N GLY A 248 -7.87 23.00 1.13
CA GLY A 248 -8.90 23.80 0.48
C GLY A 248 -10.02 22.96 -0.16
N LEU A 249 -10.20 21.72 0.32
CA LEU A 249 -11.33 20.90 -0.10
C LEU A 249 -12.66 21.52 0.36
N PRO A 250 -13.76 21.33 -0.40
CA PRO A 250 -15.09 21.68 0.06
C PRO A 250 -15.41 20.94 1.36
N LYS A 251 -15.99 21.63 2.35
CA LYS A 251 -16.30 21.04 3.67
C LYS A 251 -17.31 19.90 3.54
N GLU A 252 -18.14 19.94 2.52
CA GLU A 252 -19.15 18.93 2.19
C GLU A 252 -18.49 17.57 1.88
N ARG A 253 -17.23 17.56 1.41
CA ARG A 253 -16.48 16.33 1.16
C ARG A 253 -15.93 15.66 2.42
N VAL A 254 -15.96 16.31 3.59
CA VAL A 254 -15.46 15.70 4.85
C VAL A 254 -16.23 14.43 5.19
N GLU A 255 -17.56 14.46 5.07
CA GLU A 255 -18.43 13.32 5.36
C GLU A 255 -18.18 12.19 4.36
N GLU A 256 -18.12 12.50 3.06
CA GLU A 256 -17.84 11.49 2.02
C GLU A 256 -16.45 10.84 2.19
N ILE A 257 -15.43 11.64 2.58
CA ILE A 257 -14.09 11.12 2.88
C ILE A 257 -14.13 10.22 4.11
N SER A 258 -14.88 10.61 5.16
CA SER A 258 -15.06 9.78 6.36
C SER A 258 -15.72 8.45 6.03
N ASP A 259 -16.81 8.47 5.26
CA ASP A 259 -17.52 7.26 4.83
C ASP A 259 -16.60 6.35 3.99
N TRP A 260 -15.79 6.94 3.11
CA TRP A 260 -14.80 6.21 2.31
C TRP A 260 -13.71 5.55 3.17
N LEU A 261 -13.29 6.20 4.25
CA LEU A 261 -12.32 5.62 5.20
C LEU A 261 -12.93 4.46 5.99
N ASP A 262 -14.17 4.61 6.44
CA ASP A 262 -14.90 3.55 7.14
C ASP A 262 -15.10 2.31 6.25
N GLN A 263 -15.40 2.52 4.96
CA GLN A 263 -15.43 1.45 3.97
C GLN A 263 -14.06 0.74 3.83
N GLY A 264 -12.97 1.49 3.82
CA GLY A 264 -11.61 0.93 3.79
C GLY A 264 -11.26 0.09 5.02
N LEU A 265 -11.68 0.55 6.21
CA LEU A 265 -11.54 -0.20 7.46
C LEU A 265 -12.36 -1.49 7.44
N GLN A 266 -13.60 -1.43 6.94
CA GLN A 266 -14.45 -2.59 6.78
C GLN A 266 -13.86 -3.59 5.78
N TRP A 267 -13.41 -3.12 4.61
CA TRP A 267 -12.74 -3.96 3.61
C TRP A 267 -11.49 -4.65 4.18
N THR A 268 -10.70 -3.92 4.97
CA THR A 268 -9.52 -4.46 5.67
C THR A 268 -9.92 -5.51 6.71
N ALA A 269 -11.00 -5.28 7.46
CA ALA A 269 -11.55 -6.24 8.41
C ALA A 269 -12.03 -7.52 7.71
N THR A 270 -12.82 -7.41 6.63
CA THR A 270 -13.27 -8.55 5.82
C THR A 270 -12.09 -9.36 5.30
N GLY A 271 -11.01 -8.71 4.82
CA GLY A 271 -9.80 -9.41 4.39
C GLY A 271 -9.13 -10.18 5.53
N ARG A 272 -9.13 -9.66 6.76
CA ARG A 272 -8.61 -10.38 7.94
C ARG A 272 -9.48 -11.56 8.32
N ASP A 273 -10.80 -11.43 8.21
CA ASP A 273 -11.75 -12.51 8.51
C ASP A 273 -11.61 -13.65 7.49
N LEU A 274 -11.55 -13.33 6.19
CA LEU A 274 -11.24 -14.29 5.14
C LEU A 274 -9.90 -15.00 5.42
N ALA A 275 -8.87 -14.24 5.78
CA ALA A 275 -7.56 -14.79 6.15
C ALA A 275 -7.57 -15.72 7.38
N GLN A 276 -8.62 -15.71 8.20
CA GLN A 276 -8.81 -16.61 9.35
C GLN A 276 -9.73 -17.80 9.06
N CYS A 277 -10.69 -17.65 8.14
CA CYS A 277 -11.76 -18.61 7.87
C CYS A 277 -11.53 -19.49 6.63
N GLY A 278 -10.30 -19.60 6.15
CA GLY A 278 -9.99 -20.27 4.87
C GLY A 278 -10.68 -21.62 4.67
N GLU A 279 -11.38 -21.76 3.54
CA GLU A 279 -12.05 -22.99 3.15
C GLU A 279 -11.31 -23.72 2.04
N PHE A 280 -11.37 -25.04 2.10
CA PHE A 280 -10.45 -25.92 1.41
C PHE A 280 -11.19 -27.12 0.81
N VAL A 281 -10.74 -27.58 -0.35
CA VAL A 281 -11.14 -28.87 -0.93
C VAL A 281 -10.44 -30.02 -0.21
#